data_AF-A0A918VSI2-F1
#
_entry.id   AF-A0A918VSI2-F1
#
_cell.length_a   1.000
_cell.length_b   1.000
_cell.length_c   1.000
_cell.angle_alpha   90.00
_cell.angle_beta   90.00
_cell.angle_gamma   90.00
#
_symmetry.space_group_name_H-M   'P 1'
#
loop_
_entity.id
_entity.type
_entity.pdbx_description
1 polymer ?
#
loop_
_entity_poly.entity_id
_entity_poly.type
_entity_poly.pdbx_seq_one_letter_code
_entity_poly.pdbx_strand_id
1 'polypeptide(L)'
;MTRLLPYLFAIAALNACVPANTDTTAEQTEPAASATVDSALLDLPPVDGSCVGWQASLADGKKTDAIEQCLVEKARRDRAAAVKDASILVTWHITEGPYSELVPLVNGLSQFPEPGSMEAYLREIGVLTKPVSGEVDLERGLTASYFIEALADIVWFDAETGMFPNDHHYLMASVASGTDLKDVSFFETPPSDPNSDAAYQLRAEVNGNTYYQQAENYGDWYDIEAMLRLMNRVAVAENFKSRFVTLPTSDQTAIIWSASDDALQTLSQRGLIALGDATLSMVNGKAFEDEVKAALQKQAQ
;
A
#
# COMPACT_ATOMS: atom_id res chain seq x y z
N MET A 1 -44.32 3.70 21.41
CA MET A 1 -43.87 3.60 20.01
C MET A 1 -42.35 3.39 20.05
N THR A 2 -41.77 2.29 20.54
CA THR A 2 -41.85 0.85 20.27
C THR A 2 -41.39 0.39 18.86
N ARG A 3 -40.14 -0.11 18.86
CA ARG A 3 -39.52 -1.23 18.10
C ARG A 3 -38.60 -0.90 16.91
N LEU A 4 -37.30 -0.96 17.24
CA LEU A 4 -36.24 -1.78 16.64
C LEU A 4 -36.72 -2.96 15.77
N LEU A 5 -36.02 -3.17 14.64
CA LEU A 5 -35.76 -4.50 14.06
C LEU A 5 -34.48 -4.45 13.18
N PRO A 6 -33.51 -5.36 13.39
CA PRO A 6 -32.35 -5.54 12.53
C PRO A 6 -32.60 -6.64 11.48
N TYR A 7 -32.00 -6.50 10.30
CA TYR A 7 -31.96 -7.56 9.28
C TYR A 7 -30.72 -8.45 9.50
N LEU A 8 -30.94 -9.64 10.06
CA LEU A 8 -30.11 -10.83 9.85
C LEU A 8 -30.66 -11.55 8.61
N PHE A 9 -29.80 -11.92 7.66
CA PHE A 9 -30.08 -13.02 6.75
C PHE A 9 -29.04 -14.12 6.94
N ALA A 10 -29.51 -15.22 7.52
CA ALA A 10 -28.92 -16.54 7.40
C ALA A 10 -29.38 -17.17 6.08
N ILE A 11 -28.48 -17.82 5.34
CA ILE A 11 -28.86 -18.81 4.32
C ILE A 11 -28.33 -20.17 4.78
N ALA A 12 -29.28 -21.07 4.96
CA ALA A 12 -29.11 -22.43 5.40
C ALA A 12 -28.60 -23.35 4.28
N ALA A 13 -27.87 -24.38 4.71
CA ALA A 13 -27.50 -25.55 3.95
C ALA A 13 -28.72 -26.36 3.50
N LEU A 14 -28.66 -26.91 2.27
CA LEU A 14 -29.55 -27.97 1.79
C LEU A 14 -28.69 -29.16 1.36
N ASN A 15 -28.77 -30.22 2.18
CA ASN A 15 -28.40 -31.58 1.83
C ASN A 15 -29.42 -32.14 0.83
N ALA A 16 -28.94 -32.81 -0.22
CA ALA A 16 -29.73 -33.76 -0.98
C ALA A 16 -28.90 -35.03 -1.27
N CYS A 17 -29.30 -36.13 -0.63
CA CYS A 17 -28.92 -37.51 -0.96
C CYS A 17 -29.83 -38.04 -2.07
N VAL A 18 -29.30 -38.63 -3.14
CA VAL A 18 -29.88 -39.79 -3.87
C VAL A 18 -28.77 -40.46 -4.73
N PRO A 19 -28.94 -41.66 -5.33
CA PRO A 19 -28.39 -42.93 -4.86
C PRO A 19 -27.35 -43.57 -5.82
N ALA A 20 -26.82 -44.71 -5.39
CA ALA A 20 -25.89 -45.58 -6.11
C ALA A 20 -26.53 -46.42 -7.24
N ASN A 21 -25.80 -46.55 -8.35
CA ASN A 21 -25.74 -47.65 -9.33
C ASN A 21 -24.86 -47.13 -10.50
N THR A 22 -24.03 -47.87 -11.23
CA THR A 22 -23.86 -49.30 -11.48
C THR A 22 -22.49 -49.48 -12.14
N ASP A 23 -21.92 -50.68 -12.03
CA ASP A 23 -20.74 -51.18 -12.72
C ASP A 23 -20.56 -50.69 -14.16
N THR A 24 -19.34 -50.26 -14.50
CA THR A 24 -18.81 -50.35 -15.86
C THR A 24 -17.32 -50.63 -15.78
N THR A 25 -16.95 -51.79 -16.30
CA THR A 25 -15.60 -52.28 -16.59
C THR A 25 -14.75 -51.23 -17.31
N ALA A 26 -13.64 -50.81 -16.69
CA ALA A 26 -12.59 -50.05 -17.33
C ALA A 26 -11.28 -50.85 -17.29
N GLU A 27 -10.70 -51.04 -18.46
CA GLU A 27 -9.41 -51.66 -18.71
C GLU A 27 -8.31 -51.07 -17.82
N GLN A 28 -7.53 -51.96 -17.21
CA GLN A 28 -6.25 -51.63 -16.60
C GLN A 28 -5.29 -51.15 -17.69
N THR A 29 -5.27 -49.84 -17.91
CA THR A 29 -4.13 -49.17 -18.54
C THR A 29 -3.18 -48.82 -17.41
N GLU A 30 -1.94 -49.32 -17.49
CA GLU A 30 -0.88 -48.99 -16.55
C GLU A 30 -0.82 -47.48 -16.31
N PRO A 31 -0.72 -47.00 -15.06
CA PRO A 31 -0.45 -45.59 -14.82
C PRO A 31 0.93 -45.31 -15.37
N ALA A 32 0.98 -44.64 -16.53
CA ALA A 32 2.17 -43.94 -16.97
C ALA A 32 2.65 -43.11 -15.77
N ALA A 33 3.87 -43.39 -15.33
CA ALA A 33 4.51 -42.64 -14.27
C ALA A 33 4.32 -41.16 -14.58
N SER A 34 3.46 -40.51 -13.79
CA SER A 34 3.38 -39.06 -13.72
C SER A 34 4.75 -38.63 -13.25
N ALA A 35 5.62 -38.30 -14.21
CA ALA A 35 6.79 -37.50 -13.93
C ALA A 35 6.25 -36.22 -13.32
N THR A 36 6.27 -36.17 -11.99
CA THR A 36 6.35 -34.91 -11.27
C THR A 36 7.58 -34.22 -11.85
N VAL A 37 7.37 -33.37 -12.85
CA VAL A 37 8.34 -32.37 -13.22
C VAL A 37 8.50 -31.56 -11.95
N ASP A 38 9.56 -31.88 -11.23
CA ASP A 38 10.03 -31.11 -10.10
C ASP A 38 10.24 -29.70 -10.66
N SER A 39 9.24 -28.83 -10.45
CA SER A 39 9.20 -27.48 -11.00
C SER A 39 10.14 -26.62 -10.17
N ALA A 40 11.41 -27.01 -10.11
CA ALA A 40 12.45 -26.21 -9.53
C ALA A 40 12.40 -24.85 -10.23
N LEU A 41 12.03 -23.81 -9.47
CA LEU A 41 11.93 -22.45 -9.97
C LEU A 41 13.25 -22.10 -10.67
N LEU A 42 13.16 -21.62 -11.91
CA LEU A 42 14.35 -21.29 -12.70
C LEU A 42 14.99 -20.02 -12.14
N ASP A 43 16.17 -20.15 -11.52
CA ASP A 43 16.92 -19.00 -10.99
C ASP A 43 18.00 -18.48 -11.96
N LEU A 44 17.73 -18.60 -13.26
CA LEU A 44 18.64 -18.10 -14.29
C LEU A 44 18.47 -16.58 -14.45
N PRO A 45 19.56 -15.82 -14.65
CA PRO A 45 19.46 -14.40 -14.92
C PRO A 45 18.65 -14.11 -16.20
N PRO A 46 18.06 -12.92 -16.32
CA PRO A 46 17.39 -12.52 -17.55
C PRO A 46 18.33 -12.61 -18.75
N VAL A 47 17.82 -13.13 -19.86
CA VAL A 47 18.54 -13.13 -21.14
C VAL A 47 18.57 -11.73 -21.75
N ASP A 48 19.55 -11.45 -22.61
CA ASP A 48 19.68 -10.16 -23.30
C ASP A 48 18.35 -9.69 -23.90
N GLY A 49 17.93 -8.49 -23.52
CA GLY A 49 16.69 -7.88 -23.99
C GLY A 49 15.42 -8.36 -23.28
N SER A 50 15.50 -9.17 -22.22
CA SER A 50 14.38 -9.52 -21.34
C SER A 50 14.66 -9.12 -19.89
N CYS A 51 13.60 -8.86 -19.15
CA CYS A 51 13.61 -8.69 -17.70
C CYS A 51 13.09 -9.93 -16.98
N VAL A 52 12.81 -11.03 -17.70
CA VAL A 52 12.29 -12.27 -17.12
C VAL A 52 13.46 -13.17 -16.73
N GLY A 53 13.69 -13.32 -15.43
CA GLY A 53 14.71 -14.19 -14.86
C GLY A 53 14.66 -14.17 -13.32
N TRP A 54 15.50 -14.98 -12.68
CA TRP A 54 15.63 -15.06 -11.23
C TRP A 54 14.34 -15.42 -10.49
N GLN A 55 13.54 -16.35 -11.04
CA GLN A 55 12.22 -16.69 -10.48
C GLN A 55 12.31 -17.15 -9.02
N ALA A 56 13.30 -17.99 -8.69
CA ALA A 56 13.48 -18.46 -7.32
C ALA A 56 13.93 -17.31 -6.39
N SER A 57 14.86 -16.48 -6.84
CA SER A 57 15.29 -15.31 -6.06
C SER A 57 14.15 -14.32 -5.81
N LEU A 58 13.27 -14.08 -6.79
CA LEU A 58 12.10 -13.22 -6.62
C LEU A 58 11.10 -13.78 -5.62
N ALA A 59 10.92 -15.11 -5.58
CA ALA A 59 10.10 -15.76 -4.56
C ALA A 59 10.69 -15.56 -3.14
N ASP A 60 12.01 -15.42 -3.03
CA ASP A 60 12.73 -15.11 -1.78
C ASP A 60 12.84 -13.60 -1.48
N GLY A 61 12.24 -12.72 -2.29
CA GLY A 61 12.35 -11.26 -2.14
C GLY A 61 13.73 -10.69 -2.49
N LYS A 62 14.51 -11.41 -3.28
CA LYS A 62 15.82 -10.97 -3.80
C LYS A 62 15.67 -10.52 -5.25
N LYS A 63 16.55 -9.61 -5.68
CA LYS A 63 16.62 -9.11 -7.07
C LYS A 63 15.39 -8.34 -7.55
N THR A 64 14.49 -7.95 -6.65
CA THR A 64 13.32 -7.11 -6.96
C THR A 64 13.74 -5.83 -7.68
N ASP A 65 14.69 -5.08 -7.11
CA ASP A 65 15.13 -3.78 -7.64
C ASP A 65 15.76 -3.91 -9.03
N ALA A 66 16.51 -4.99 -9.28
CA ALA A 66 17.16 -5.22 -10.55
C ALA A 66 16.14 -5.50 -11.68
N ILE A 67 15.08 -6.24 -11.36
CA ILE A 67 14.00 -6.55 -12.31
C ILE A 67 13.12 -5.31 -12.51
N GLU A 68 12.82 -4.59 -11.43
CA GLU A 68 12.05 -3.35 -11.47
C GLU A 68 12.74 -2.31 -12.36
N GLN A 69 14.03 -2.03 -12.12
CA GLN A 69 14.81 -1.11 -12.95
C GLN A 69 14.86 -1.55 -14.41
N CYS A 70 15.06 -2.84 -14.67
CA CYS A 70 15.01 -3.39 -16.03
C CYS A 70 13.67 -3.09 -16.71
N LEU A 71 12.55 -3.36 -16.04
CA LEU A 71 11.20 -3.13 -16.59
C LEU A 71 10.93 -1.65 -16.82
N VAL A 72 11.30 -0.78 -15.88
CA VAL A 72 11.13 0.68 -16.02
C VAL A 72 11.90 1.19 -17.24
N GLU A 73 13.17 0.83 -17.35
CA GLU A 73 13.99 1.23 -18.48
C GLU A 73 13.47 0.67 -19.81
N LYS A 74 13.07 -0.61 -19.81
CA LYS A 74 12.53 -1.27 -20.99
C LYS A 74 11.22 -0.62 -21.41
N ALA A 75 10.32 -0.31 -20.49
CA ALA A 75 9.04 0.33 -20.78
C ALA A 75 9.21 1.71 -21.42
N ARG A 76 10.25 2.47 -21.03
CA ARG A 76 10.60 3.77 -21.61
C ARG A 76 11.16 3.68 -23.03
N ARG A 77 11.81 2.56 -23.39
CA ARG A 77 12.40 2.35 -24.73
C ARG A 77 11.46 1.62 -25.69
N ASP A 78 10.80 0.59 -25.19
CA ASP A 78 9.92 -0.33 -25.90
C ASP A 78 8.87 -0.89 -24.93
N ARG A 79 7.77 -0.13 -24.77
CA ARG A 79 6.66 -0.49 -23.88
C ARG A 79 6.07 -1.85 -24.22
N ALA A 80 5.88 -2.17 -25.49
CA ALA A 80 5.30 -3.45 -25.91
C ALA A 80 6.16 -4.64 -25.44
N ALA A 81 7.49 -4.52 -25.53
CA ALA A 81 8.39 -5.55 -25.04
C ALA A 81 8.40 -5.64 -23.50
N ALA A 82 8.25 -4.52 -22.78
CA ALA A 82 8.12 -4.53 -21.32
C ALA A 82 6.80 -5.15 -20.84
N VAL A 83 5.68 -4.84 -21.52
CA VAL A 83 4.37 -5.46 -21.28
C VAL A 83 4.45 -6.97 -21.43
N LYS A 84 5.13 -7.46 -22.49
CA LYS A 84 5.33 -8.90 -22.69
C LYS A 84 6.05 -9.57 -21.51
N ASP A 85 7.11 -8.95 -21.00
CA ASP A 85 7.85 -9.48 -19.84
C ASP A 85 6.98 -9.42 -18.57
N ALA A 86 6.27 -8.32 -18.35
CA ALA A 86 5.35 -8.15 -17.22
C ALA A 86 4.23 -9.20 -17.23
N SER A 87 3.66 -9.52 -18.39
CA SER A 87 2.65 -10.59 -18.53
C SER A 87 3.18 -11.98 -18.20
N ILE A 88 4.49 -12.21 -18.23
CA ILE A 88 5.10 -13.45 -17.73
C ILE A 88 5.26 -13.35 -16.21
N LEU A 89 5.85 -12.25 -15.72
CA LEU A 89 6.13 -12.03 -14.30
C LEU A 89 4.87 -12.02 -13.42
N VAL A 90 3.72 -11.57 -13.93
CA VAL A 90 2.44 -11.58 -13.19
C VAL A 90 1.98 -12.99 -12.79
N THR A 91 2.51 -14.02 -13.45
CA THR A 91 2.20 -15.43 -13.12
C THR A 91 3.11 -16.00 -12.02
N TRP A 92 4.12 -15.23 -11.59
CA TRP A 92 5.10 -15.67 -10.62
C TRP A 92 4.72 -15.25 -9.20
N HIS A 93 5.15 -16.04 -8.22
CA HIS A 93 5.14 -15.60 -6.84
C HIS A 93 6.35 -14.69 -6.61
N ILE A 94 6.09 -13.42 -6.32
CA ILE A 94 7.11 -12.41 -6.01
C ILE A 94 6.88 -12.00 -4.56
N THR A 95 7.91 -12.13 -3.73
CA THR A 95 7.90 -11.59 -2.38
C THR A 95 8.42 -10.16 -2.46
N GLU A 96 7.64 -9.18 -2.01
CA GLU A 96 8.04 -7.77 -2.07
C GLU A 96 8.80 -7.34 -0.82
N GLY A 97 9.83 -6.51 -1.04
CA GLY A 97 10.41 -5.70 0.03
C GLY A 97 9.49 -4.51 0.38
N PRO A 98 9.72 -3.85 1.52
CA PRO A 98 8.85 -2.76 2.02
C PRO A 98 8.77 -1.53 1.10
N TYR A 99 9.71 -1.38 0.15
CA TYR A 99 9.79 -0.25 -0.79
C TYR A 99 9.74 -0.68 -2.26
N SER A 100 9.52 -1.97 -2.51
CA SER A 100 9.46 -2.50 -3.88
C SER A 100 8.16 -2.06 -4.54
N GLU A 101 8.27 -1.51 -5.74
CA GLU A 101 7.12 -1.23 -6.61
C GLU A 101 7.02 -2.27 -7.73
N LEU A 102 7.79 -3.37 -7.64
CA LEU A 102 7.83 -4.39 -8.67
C LEU A 102 6.46 -5.02 -8.96
N VAL A 103 5.67 -5.43 -7.95
CA VAL A 103 4.35 -6.00 -8.21
C VAL A 103 3.38 -4.95 -8.76
N PRO A 104 3.27 -3.73 -8.19
CA PRO A 104 2.53 -2.63 -8.80
C PRO A 104 2.92 -2.35 -10.27
N LEU A 105 4.21 -2.37 -10.58
CA LEU A 105 4.75 -2.16 -11.93
C LEU A 105 4.37 -3.29 -12.89
N VAL A 106 4.56 -4.54 -12.47
CA VAL A 106 4.22 -5.73 -13.26
C VAL A 106 2.73 -5.77 -13.55
N ASN A 107 1.89 -5.58 -12.52
CA ASN A 107 0.45 -5.51 -12.66
C ASN A 107 0.01 -4.33 -13.51
N GLY A 108 0.63 -3.17 -13.31
CA GLY A 108 0.38 -1.96 -14.06
C GLY A 108 0.61 -2.14 -15.55
N LEU A 109 1.81 -2.60 -15.95
CA LEU A 109 2.15 -2.85 -17.35
C LEU A 109 1.26 -3.94 -17.98
N SER A 110 0.97 -5.01 -17.25
CA SER A 110 0.16 -6.13 -17.75
C SER A 110 -1.31 -5.76 -17.95
N GLN A 111 -1.89 -4.96 -17.05
CA GLN A 111 -3.31 -4.58 -17.09
C GLN A 111 -3.56 -3.32 -17.92
N PHE A 112 -2.55 -2.45 -18.08
CA PHE A 112 -2.64 -1.17 -18.79
C PHE A 112 -1.53 -1.06 -19.85
N PRO A 113 -1.62 -1.85 -20.93
CA PRO A 113 -0.53 -1.98 -21.90
C PRO A 113 -0.28 -0.71 -22.71
N GLU A 114 -1.29 0.15 -22.89
CA GLU A 114 -1.18 1.38 -23.66
C GLU A 114 -0.72 2.58 -22.79
N PRO A 115 0.08 3.51 -23.31
CA PRO A 115 0.40 4.76 -22.63
C PRO A 115 -0.87 5.51 -22.19
N GLY A 116 -0.84 6.08 -20.98
CA GLY A 116 -1.98 6.82 -20.40
C GLY A 116 -3.18 5.97 -19.96
N SER A 117 -3.28 4.68 -20.33
CA SER A 117 -4.46 3.87 -19.99
C SER A 117 -4.66 3.65 -18.49
N MET A 118 -3.57 3.60 -17.71
CA MET A 118 -3.64 3.57 -16.24
C MET A 118 -4.14 4.89 -15.66
N GLU A 119 -3.64 6.03 -16.15
CA GLU A 119 -4.08 7.36 -15.69
C GLU A 119 -5.57 7.57 -15.95
N ALA A 120 -6.03 7.22 -17.16
CA ALA A 120 -7.44 7.27 -17.52
C ALA A 120 -8.30 6.41 -16.58
N TYR A 121 -7.85 5.19 -16.27
CA TYR A 121 -8.53 4.30 -15.33
C TYR A 121 -8.58 4.88 -13.91
N LEU A 122 -7.46 5.40 -13.40
CA LEU A 122 -7.40 6.01 -12.07
C LEU A 122 -8.32 7.25 -11.97
N ARG A 123 -8.48 8.02 -13.05
CA ARG A 123 -9.49 9.09 -13.13
C ARG A 123 -10.91 8.55 -13.13
N GLU A 124 -11.18 7.50 -13.91
CA GLU A 124 -12.51 6.90 -14.01
C GLU A 124 -13.03 6.43 -12.64
N ILE A 125 -12.16 5.83 -11.83
CA ILE A 125 -12.50 5.39 -10.47
C ILE A 125 -12.40 6.50 -9.41
N GLY A 126 -12.11 7.74 -9.80
CA GLY A 126 -12.10 8.91 -8.92
C GLY A 126 -10.88 9.04 -8.00
N VAL A 127 -9.77 8.36 -8.31
CA VAL A 127 -8.52 8.43 -7.51
C VAL A 127 -7.73 9.71 -7.79
N LEU A 128 -7.68 10.16 -9.04
CA LEU A 128 -6.94 11.35 -9.44
C LEU A 128 -7.87 12.57 -9.50
N THR A 129 -7.80 13.41 -8.46
CA THR A 129 -8.67 14.58 -8.28
C THR A 129 -8.07 15.86 -8.85
N LYS A 130 -6.75 15.93 -8.98
CA LYS A 130 -6.04 17.11 -9.49
C LYS A 130 -5.95 17.08 -11.03
N PRO A 131 -5.98 18.25 -11.70
CA PRO A 131 -5.71 18.34 -13.12
C PRO A 131 -4.24 18.00 -13.41
N VAL A 132 -3.95 17.49 -14.61
CA VAL A 132 -2.56 17.32 -15.07
C VAL A 132 -1.91 18.69 -15.18
N SER A 133 -0.88 18.94 -14.37
CA SER A 133 0.01 20.10 -14.53
C SER A 133 1.15 19.73 -15.48
N GLY A 134 1.85 20.73 -16.03
CA GLY A 134 2.97 20.52 -16.96
C GLY A 134 4.20 19.81 -16.36
N GLU A 135 4.17 19.45 -15.09
CA GLU A 135 5.24 18.73 -14.38
C GLU A 135 5.07 17.21 -14.42
N VAL A 136 3.86 16.71 -14.75
CA VAL A 136 3.58 15.27 -14.80
C VAL A 136 3.83 14.73 -16.19
N ASP A 137 4.83 13.86 -16.32
CA ASP A 137 5.15 13.18 -17.56
C ASP A 137 4.35 11.87 -17.66
N LEU A 138 3.22 11.93 -18.37
CA LEU A 138 2.32 10.78 -18.55
C LEU A 138 3.00 9.59 -19.23
N GLU A 139 4.04 9.82 -20.04
CA GLU A 139 4.81 8.76 -20.71
C GLU A 139 5.76 8.05 -19.73
N ARG A 140 6.08 8.69 -18.61
CA ARG A 140 6.90 8.12 -17.53
C ARG A 140 6.09 7.40 -16.45
N GLY A 141 4.77 7.61 -16.40
CA GLY A 141 3.92 6.97 -15.41
C GLY A 141 3.71 5.49 -15.69
N LEU A 142 4.35 4.64 -14.88
CA LEU A 142 4.31 3.17 -15.01
C LEU A 142 3.59 2.46 -13.86
N THR A 143 3.43 3.12 -12.71
CA THR A 143 2.75 2.58 -11.51
C THR A 143 1.63 3.51 -11.08
N ALA A 144 0.66 3.00 -10.31
CA ALA A 144 -0.40 3.86 -9.78
C ALA A 144 0.15 4.85 -8.75
N SER A 145 1.12 4.44 -7.93
CA SER A 145 1.81 5.30 -6.96
C SER A 145 2.35 6.57 -7.60
N TYR A 146 3.00 6.47 -8.77
CA TYR A 146 3.47 7.64 -9.53
C TYR A 146 2.35 8.65 -9.82
N PHE A 147 1.19 8.17 -10.29
CA PHE A 147 0.06 9.05 -10.59
C PHE A 147 -0.61 9.58 -9.33
N ILE A 148 -0.72 8.77 -8.28
CA ILE A 148 -1.32 9.16 -7.00
C ILE A 148 -0.49 10.28 -6.35
N GLU A 149 0.82 10.11 -6.26
CA GLU A 149 1.72 11.13 -5.71
C GLU A 149 1.62 12.47 -6.46
N ALA A 150 1.49 12.40 -7.78
CA ALA A 150 1.42 13.59 -8.61
C ALA A 150 0.02 14.25 -8.65
N LEU A 151 -1.06 13.46 -8.62
CA LEU A 151 -2.38 13.91 -9.05
C LEU A 151 -3.53 13.58 -8.07
N ALA A 152 -3.28 12.87 -6.96
CA ALA A 152 -4.27 12.63 -5.93
C ALA A 152 -4.14 13.61 -4.75
N ASP A 153 -5.11 13.57 -3.84
CA ASP A 153 -5.08 14.31 -2.58
C ASP A 153 -4.21 13.58 -1.56
N ILE A 154 -2.93 13.93 -1.58
CA ILE A 154 -1.91 13.48 -0.64
C ILE A 154 -1.41 14.61 0.25
N VAL A 155 -0.93 14.24 1.43
CA VAL A 155 -0.12 15.09 2.30
C VAL A 155 1.25 14.43 2.45
N TRP A 156 2.30 15.13 1.98
CA TRP A 156 3.70 14.71 2.10
C TRP A 156 4.40 15.64 3.09
N PHE A 157 5.01 15.07 4.11
CA PHE A 157 5.66 15.79 5.20
C PHE A 157 6.84 14.97 5.76
N ASP A 158 7.69 15.63 6.54
CA ASP A 158 8.72 14.97 7.35
C ASP A 158 8.08 14.34 8.59
N ALA A 159 8.35 13.05 8.88
CA ALA A 159 7.82 12.40 10.07
C ALA A 159 8.54 12.88 11.35
N GLU A 160 9.76 13.41 11.22
CA GLU A 160 10.46 14.13 12.27
C GLU A 160 9.97 15.57 12.32
N THR A 161 9.47 16.00 13.48
CA THR A 161 8.97 17.37 13.68
C THR A 161 10.08 18.33 14.10
N GLY A 162 11.14 17.82 14.73
CA GLY A 162 12.17 18.63 15.41
C GLY A 162 11.64 19.45 16.60
N MET A 163 10.43 19.13 17.09
CA MET A 163 9.73 19.88 18.14
C MET A 163 9.07 18.93 19.13
N PHE A 164 8.73 19.44 20.33
CA PHE A 164 7.82 18.78 21.25
C PHE A 164 6.93 19.85 21.91
N PRO A 165 5.60 19.68 21.95
CA PRO A 165 4.84 18.55 21.42
C PRO A 165 4.78 18.53 19.87
N ASN A 166 4.40 17.38 19.30
CA ASN A 166 4.54 17.12 17.86
C ASN A 166 3.39 17.71 17.01
N ASP A 167 2.32 18.22 17.63
CA ASP A 167 1.22 18.88 16.92
C ASP A 167 0.42 17.93 15.97
N HIS A 168 0.15 16.68 16.40
CA HIS A 168 -0.63 15.69 15.63
C HIS A 168 -2.00 16.21 15.20
N HIS A 169 -2.61 17.08 15.99
CA HIS A 169 -3.92 17.66 15.68
C HIS A 169 -3.90 18.55 14.43
N TYR A 170 -2.82 19.32 14.21
CA TYR A 170 -2.65 20.11 12.99
C TYR A 170 -2.44 19.20 11.77
N LEU A 171 -1.66 18.14 11.92
CA LEU A 171 -1.45 17.16 10.85
C LEU A 171 -2.77 16.45 10.48
N MET A 172 -3.56 15.98 11.45
CA MET A 172 -4.89 15.40 11.21
C MET A 172 -5.83 16.37 10.49
N ALA A 173 -5.87 17.63 10.93
CA ALA A 173 -6.69 18.65 10.29
C ALA A 173 -6.24 18.94 8.84
N SER A 174 -4.93 18.97 8.60
CA SER A 174 -4.34 19.13 7.27
C SER A 174 -4.77 17.99 6.33
N VAL A 175 -4.60 16.74 6.77
CA VAL A 175 -5.03 15.55 6.03
C VAL A 175 -6.54 15.54 5.77
N ALA A 176 -7.35 15.94 6.75
CA ALA A 176 -8.80 15.94 6.63
C ALA A 176 -9.36 17.06 5.73
N SER A 177 -8.60 18.15 5.50
CA SER A 177 -9.09 19.40 4.89
C SER A 177 -9.72 19.22 3.50
N GLY A 178 -9.20 18.29 2.70
CA GLY A 178 -9.69 17.97 1.35
C GLY A 178 -10.79 16.90 1.30
N THR A 179 -11.24 16.40 2.45
CA THR A 179 -12.08 15.20 2.55
C THR A 179 -13.46 15.51 3.13
N ASP A 180 -14.29 14.47 3.27
CA ASP A 180 -15.54 14.56 4.01
C ASP A 180 -15.35 14.59 5.55
N LEU A 181 -14.11 14.52 6.05
CA LEU A 181 -13.76 14.76 7.47
C LEU A 181 -13.40 16.22 7.77
N LYS A 182 -13.45 17.14 6.81
CA LYS A 182 -13.01 18.54 7.00
C LYS A 182 -13.65 19.29 8.18
N ASP A 183 -14.83 18.86 8.63
CA ASP A 183 -15.58 19.47 9.73
C ASP A 183 -15.34 18.76 11.09
N VAL A 184 -14.51 17.70 11.12
CA VAL A 184 -14.10 17.02 12.34
C VAL A 184 -13.08 17.88 13.09
N SER A 185 -13.31 18.08 14.39
CA SER A 185 -12.35 18.80 15.24
C SER A 185 -11.36 17.85 15.88
N PHE A 186 -10.07 18.07 15.66
CA PHE A 186 -8.98 17.26 16.22
C PHE A 186 -8.26 17.98 17.34
N PHE A 187 -7.85 17.23 18.36
CA PHE A 187 -7.14 17.74 19.53
C PHE A 187 -6.03 16.78 19.95
N GLU A 188 -5.02 17.34 20.61
CA GLU A 188 -3.92 16.61 21.22
C GLU A 188 -3.76 17.05 22.67
N THR A 189 -3.46 16.10 23.56
CA THR A 189 -2.89 16.38 24.88
C THR A 189 -1.56 15.64 24.97
N PRO A 190 -0.42 16.35 24.94
CA PRO A 190 0.89 15.73 25.03
C PRO A 190 1.19 15.29 26.48
N PRO A 191 2.13 14.35 26.67
CA PRO A 191 2.70 14.10 27.99
C PRO A 191 3.46 15.34 28.49
N SER A 192 3.74 15.40 29.79
CA SER A 192 4.42 16.57 30.39
C SER A 192 5.90 16.67 30.08
N ASP A 193 6.53 15.57 29.65
CA ASP A 193 7.97 15.45 29.39
C ASP A 193 8.21 14.68 28.09
N PRO A 194 9.01 15.22 27.14
CA PRO A 194 9.36 14.54 25.90
C PRO A 194 10.08 13.20 26.10
N ASN A 195 10.73 12.98 27.25
CA ASN A 195 11.44 11.74 27.55
C ASN A 195 10.62 10.75 28.38
N SER A 196 9.35 11.05 28.66
CA SER A 196 8.50 10.14 29.41
C SER A 196 7.90 9.05 28.53
N ASP A 197 7.68 7.86 29.11
CA ASP A 197 6.94 6.77 28.46
C ASP A 197 5.42 7.03 28.41
N ALA A 198 4.96 8.19 28.86
CA ALA A 198 3.54 8.54 28.85
C ALA A 198 3.11 8.87 27.41
N ALA A 199 2.01 8.25 26.98
CA ALA A 199 1.44 8.47 25.65
C ALA A 199 0.80 9.85 25.50
N TYR A 200 0.78 10.35 24.27
CA TYR A 200 -0.12 11.42 23.85
C TYR A 200 -1.57 10.92 23.90
N GLN A 201 -2.50 11.81 24.22
CA GLN A 201 -3.93 11.57 24.07
C GLN A 201 -4.46 12.35 22.86
N LEU A 202 -4.72 11.64 21.76
CA LEU A 202 -5.39 12.19 20.58
C LEU A 202 -6.91 12.11 20.75
N ARG A 203 -7.63 13.11 20.24
CA ARG A 203 -9.08 13.18 20.31
C ARG A 203 -9.69 13.76 19.04
N ALA A 204 -10.82 13.22 18.63
CA ALA A 204 -11.66 13.77 17.56
C ALA A 204 -13.08 14.02 18.07
N GLU A 205 -13.69 15.12 17.65
CA GLU A 205 -15.07 15.49 17.97
C GLU A 205 -15.86 15.76 16.69
N VAL A 206 -17.02 15.11 16.55
CA VAL A 206 -17.90 15.23 15.38
C VAL A 206 -19.32 14.80 15.77
N ASN A 207 -20.35 15.52 15.31
CA ASN A 207 -21.76 15.20 15.56
C ASN A 207 -22.15 14.95 17.04
N GLY A 208 -21.42 15.60 17.97
CA GLY A 208 -21.62 15.42 19.42
C GLY A 208 -20.97 14.15 20.01
N ASN A 209 -20.31 13.35 19.17
CA ASN A 209 -19.51 12.19 19.59
C ASN A 209 -18.05 12.60 19.82
N THR A 210 -17.38 11.88 20.71
CA THR A 210 -15.95 12.07 21.01
C THR A 210 -15.23 10.74 20.92
N TYR A 211 -14.10 10.73 20.20
CA TYR A 211 -13.27 9.57 19.96
C TYR A 211 -11.87 9.80 20.53
N TYR A 212 -11.27 8.77 21.13
CA TYR A 212 -9.99 8.88 21.82
C TYR A 212 -9.00 7.83 21.31
N GLN A 213 -7.74 8.22 21.09
CA GLN A 213 -6.66 7.32 20.70
C GLN A 213 -5.39 7.70 21.46
N GLN A 214 -4.69 6.71 22.00
CA GLN A 214 -3.35 6.91 22.53
C GLN A 214 -2.34 6.85 21.38
N ALA A 215 -1.39 7.77 21.39
CA ALA A 215 -0.24 7.80 20.49
C ALA A 215 1.02 7.67 21.33
N GLU A 216 1.93 6.78 20.94
CA GLU A 216 3.20 6.59 21.63
C GLU A 216 4.04 7.87 21.59
N ASN A 217 4.80 8.11 22.65
CA ASN A 217 5.71 9.24 22.69
C ASN A 217 7.06 8.84 22.10
N TYR A 218 7.26 9.16 20.83
CA TYR A 218 8.51 8.90 20.12
C TYR A 218 9.51 10.06 20.17
N GLY A 219 9.31 11.01 21.09
CA GLY A 219 10.06 12.25 21.14
C GLY A 219 9.47 13.26 20.16
N ASP A 220 10.30 13.76 19.25
CA ASP A 220 9.97 14.68 18.17
C ASP A 220 9.42 14.00 16.91
N TRP A 221 9.03 12.74 16.98
CA TRP A 221 8.46 11.97 15.86
C TRP A 221 6.96 11.76 16.00
N TYR A 222 6.23 11.90 14.89
CA TYR A 222 4.80 11.55 14.87
C TYR A 222 4.56 10.04 15.11
N ASP A 223 3.54 9.70 15.89
CA ASP A 223 2.89 8.38 15.82
C ASP A 223 1.80 8.41 14.75
N ILE A 224 2.23 8.28 13.50
CA ILE A 224 1.36 8.31 12.32
C ILE A 224 0.33 7.16 12.38
N GLU A 225 0.73 5.99 12.91
CA GLU A 225 -0.16 4.84 13.00
C GLU A 225 -1.35 5.11 13.94
N ALA A 226 -1.10 5.65 15.15
CA ALA A 226 -2.16 6.07 16.05
C ALA A 226 -3.05 7.15 15.43
N MET A 227 -2.45 8.14 14.77
CA MET A 227 -3.19 9.17 14.07
C MET A 227 -4.17 8.59 13.04
N LEU A 228 -3.68 7.73 12.14
CA LEU A 228 -4.50 7.10 11.10
C LEU A 228 -5.57 6.17 11.68
N ARG A 229 -5.27 5.45 12.77
CA ARG A 229 -6.27 4.66 13.50
C ARG A 229 -7.42 5.52 14.02
N LEU A 230 -7.13 6.69 14.59
CA LEU A 230 -8.17 7.61 15.05
C LEU A 230 -9.02 8.11 13.87
N MET A 231 -8.39 8.60 12.80
CA MET A 231 -9.09 9.15 11.64
C MET A 231 -9.97 8.10 10.95
N ASN A 232 -9.43 6.91 10.67
CA ASN A 232 -10.20 5.84 10.02
C ASN A 232 -11.33 5.32 10.91
N ARG A 233 -11.15 5.25 12.24
CA ARG A 233 -12.24 4.88 13.16
C ARG A 233 -13.37 5.91 13.15
N VAL A 234 -13.04 7.21 13.13
CA VAL A 234 -14.05 8.27 12.98
C VAL A 234 -14.76 8.12 11.64
N ALA A 235 -14.00 7.89 10.56
CA ALA A 235 -14.55 7.71 9.22
C ALA A 235 -15.56 6.56 9.14
N VAL A 236 -15.25 5.41 9.75
CA VAL A 236 -16.16 4.27 9.82
C VAL A 236 -17.39 4.57 10.71
N ALA A 237 -17.18 5.15 11.90
CA ALA A 237 -18.27 5.39 12.85
C ALA A 237 -19.30 6.42 12.36
N GLU A 238 -18.85 7.44 11.63
CA GLU A 238 -19.67 8.51 11.08
C GLU A 238 -20.08 8.27 9.62
N ASN A 239 -19.75 7.09 9.06
CA ASN A 239 -20.05 6.69 7.69
C ASN A 239 -19.51 7.69 6.63
N PHE A 240 -18.33 8.24 6.88
CA PHE A 240 -17.55 8.97 5.89
C PHE A 240 -16.96 7.99 4.88
N LYS A 241 -16.83 8.44 3.63
CA LYS A 241 -16.29 7.67 2.50
C LYS A 241 -14.77 7.60 2.53
N SER A 242 -14.13 8.65 3.02
CA SER A 242 -12.67 8.75 2.99
C SER A 242 -12.02 7.75 3.95
N ARG A 243 -10.86 7.25 3.52
CA ARG A 243 -9.94 6.40 4.25
C ARG A 243 -8.55 6.96 4.06
N PHE A 244 -7.72 6.75 5.07
CA PHE A 244 -6.39 7.32 5.15
C PHE A 244 -5.37 6.21 5.28
N VAL A 245 -4.42 6.16 4.34
CA VAL A 245 -3.36 5.16 4.27
C VAL A 245 -2.03 5.84 4.02
N THR A 246 -0.93 5.16 4.33
CA THR A 246 0.41 5.59 3.95
C THR A 246 0.82 4.96 2.62
N LEU A 247 1.55 5.73 1.80
CA LEU A 247 2.33 5.20 0.67
C LEU A 247 3.77 4.95 1.14
N PRO A 248 4.47 3.95 0.57
CA PRO A 248 5.84 3.64 0.97
C PRO A 248 6.80 4.79 0.63
N THR A 249 7.72 5.08 1.55
CA THR A 249 8.84 6.01 1.35
C THR A 249 10.12 5.36 1.85
N SER A 250 11.26 5.68 1.23
CA SER A 250 12.56 5.10 1.58
C SER A 250 13.39 5.97 2.55
N ASP A 251 12.80 7.05 3.06
CA ASP A 251 13.46 8.04 3.91
C ASP A 251 12.57 8.39 5.13
N GLN A 252 12.90 9.48 5.82
CA GLN A 252 12.15 9.95 6.99
C GLN A 252 10.82 10.63 6.67
N THR A 253 10.52 10.87 5.39
CA THR A 253 9.27 11.49 5.00
C THR A 253 8.13 10.49 5.00
N ALA A 254 6.91 10.96 5.16
CA ALA A 254 5.69 10.17 5.05
C ALA A 254 4.75 10.79 4.01
N ILE A 255 4.05 9.92 3.29
CA ILE A 255 3.00 10.31 2.35
C ILE A 255 1.69 9.69 2.83
N ILE A 256 0.74 10.53 3.24
CA ILE A 256 -0.63 10.12 3.57
C ILE A 256 -1.51 10.37 2.36
N TRP A 257 -2.18 9.33 1.90
CA TRP A 257 -3.16 9.40 0.83
C TRP A 257 -4.57 9.27 1.39
N SER A 258 -5.42 10.21 1.00
CA SER A 258 -6.86 10.19 1.27
C SER A 258 -7.62 9.65 0.06
N ALA A 259 -8.37 8.56 0.23
CA ALA A 259 -9.09 7.90 -0.84
C ALA A 259 -10.42 7.32 -0.37
N SER A 260 -11.34 7.05 -1.30
CA SER A 260 -12.53 6.25 -0.96
C SER A 260 -12.14 4.80 -0.67
N ASP A 261 -12.85 4.16 0.27
CA ASP A 261 -12.69 2.74 0.59
C ASP A 261 -12.78 1.82 -0.66
N ASP A 262 -13.75 2.06 -1.54
CA ASP A 262 -13.93 1.29 -2.78
C ASP A 262 -12.71 1.36 -3.70
N ALA A 263 -12.13 2.56 -3.87
CA ALA A 263 -10.93 2.75 -4.68
C ALA A 263 -9.70 2.05 -4.08
N LEU A 264 -9.51 2.15 -2.76
CA LEU A 264 -8.41 1.46 -2.07
C LEU A 264 -8.52 -0.06 -2.24
N GLN A 265 -9.71 -0.61 -2.00
CA GLN A 265 -9.95 -2.05 -2.15
C GLN A 265 -9.73 -2.49 -3.60
N THR A 266 -10.24 -1.72 -4.56
CA THR A 266 -10.08 -2.03 -5.99
C THR A 266 -8.61 -2.04 -6.39
N LEU A 267 -7.84 -1.01 -6.02
CA LEU A 267 -6.43 -0.92 -6.39
C LEU A 267 -5.57 -1.97 -5.69
N SER A 268 -5.84 -2.23 -4.41
CA SER A 268 -5.14 -3.27 -3.64
C SER A 268 -5.42 -4.67 -4.20
N GLN A 269 -6.69 -5.01 -4.50
CA GLN A 269 -7.06 -6.31 -5.07
C GLN A 269 -6.47 -6.52 -6.47
N ARG A 270 -6.32 -5.46 -7.25
CA ARG A 270 -5.67 -5.49 -8.57
C ARG A 270 -4.14 -5.46 -8.48
N GLY A 271 -3.58 -5.36 -7.27
CA GLY A 271 -2.14 -5.26 -7.01
C GLY A 271 -1.51 -4.05 -7.69
N LEU A 272 -2.22 -2.93 -7.78
CA LEU A 272 -1.77 -1.70 -8.46
C LEU A 272 -1.10 -0.70 -7.50
N ILE A 273 -1.24 -0.92 -6.20
CA ILE A 273 -0.63 -0.10 -5.14
C ILE A 273 0.00 -1.01 -4.10
N ALA A 274 1.12 -0.56 -3.54
CA ALA A 274 1.64 -1.04 -2.26
C ALA A 274 1.25 -0.02 -1.18
N LEU A 275 0.73 -0.48 -0.05
CA LEU A 275 0.49 0.38 1.10
C LEU A 275 1.73 0.36 1.99
N GLY A 276 2.19 1.54 2.40
CA GLY A 276 3.30 1.68 3.33
C GLY A 276 2.87 1.32 4.75
N ASP A 277 3.81 0.81 5.55
CA ASP A 277 3.66 0.74 6.99
C ASP A 277 3.91 2.13 7.59
N ALA A 278 2.96 2.61 8.40
CA ALA A 278 2.95 3.95 8.97
C ALA A 278 4.13 4.22 9.93
N THR A 279 4.85 3.18 10.34
CA THR A 279 6.03 3.29 11.22
C THR A 279 7.34 3.42 10.45
N LEU A 280 7.38 3.08 9.15
CA LEU A 280 8.63 2.98 8.39
C LEU A 280 9.41 4.29 8.32
N SER A 281 8.73 5.42 8.10
CA SER A 281 9.37 6.73 8.04
C SER A 281 10.17 7.04 9.32
N MET A 282 9.57 6.75 10.49
CA MET A 282 10.26 6.91 11.77
C MET A 282 11.42 5.92 11.94
N VAL A 283 11.19 4.63 11.61
CA VAL A 283 12.22 3.60 11.74
C VAL A 283 13.43 3.93 10.87
N ASN A 284 13.21 4.35 9.63
CA ASN A 284 14.27 4.72 8.69
C ASN A 284 15.01 5.97 9.15
N GLY A 285 14.29 7.01 9.56
CA GLY A 285 14.90 8.26 10.03
C GLY A 285 15.78 8.04 11.26
N LYS A 286 15.28 7.31 12.26
CA LYS A 286 16.06 6.97 13.46
C LYS A 286 17.28 6.12 13.14
N ALA A 287 17.15 5.14 12.24
CA ALA A 287 18.29 4.34 11.79
C ALA A 287 19.37 5.21 11.12
N PHE A 288 18.97 6.14 10.26
CA PHE A 288 19.89 7.08 9.61
C PHE A 288 20.58 8.00 10.62
N GLU A 289 19.85 8.55 11.58
CA GLU A 289 20.45 9.36 12.66
C GLU A 289 21.51 8.58 13.43
N ASP A 290 21.24 7.32 13.77
CA ASP A 290 22.17 6.48 14.53
C ASP A 290 23.45 6.20 13.73
N GLU A 291 23.33 5.99 12.42
CA GLU A 291 24.49 5.86 11.52
C GLU A 291 25.34 7.14 11.49
N VAL A 292 24.70 8.31 11.38
CA VAL A 292 25.38 9.61 11.37
C VAL A 292 26.07 9.87 12.72
N LYS A 293 25.39 9.63 13.85
CA LYS A 293 25.95 9.74 15.20
C LYS A 293 27.19 8.86 15.34
N ALA A 294 27.12 7.60 14.89
CA ALA A 294 28.25 6.67 14.94
C ALA A 294 29.42 7.12 14.05
N ALA A 295 29.15 7.71 12.88
CA ALA A 295 30.19 8.24 12.00
C ALA A 295 30.92 9.45 12.62
N LEU A 296 30.18 10.38 13.22
CA LEU A 296 30.74 11.56 13.88
C LEU A 296 31.60 11.19 15.10
N GLN A 297 31.15 10.22 15.90
CA GLN A 297 31.93 9.72 17.04
C GLN A 297 33.26 9.11 16.62
N LYS A 298 33.30 8.39 15.48
CA LYS A 298 34.55 7.83 14.92
C LYS A 298 35.51 8.92 14.43
N GLN A 299 35.00 10.05 13.94
CA GLN A 299 35.84 11.17 13.48
C GLN A 299 36.42 11.99 14.64
N ALA A 300 35.79 11.96 15.81
CA ALA A 300 36.25 12.66 17.00
C ALA A 300 37.36 11.90 17.79
N GLN A 301 37.69 10.68 17.37
CA GLN A 301 38.74 9.82 17.96
C GLN A 301 40.04 9.91 17.16
#